data_AF-A0A496PBC7-F1
#
_entry.id   AF-A0A496PBC7-F1
#
_cell.length_a   1.000
_cell.length_b   1.000
_cell.length_c   1.000
_cell.angle_alpha   90.00
_cell.angle_beta   90.00
_cell.angle_gamma   90.00
#
_symmetry.space_group_name_H-M   'P 1'
#
loop_
_entity.id
_entity.type
_entity.pdbx_description
1 polymer ?
#
loop_
_entity_poly.entity_id
_entity_poly.type
_entity_poly.pdbx_seq_one_letter_code
_entity_poly.pdbx_strand_id
1 'polypeptide(L)'
;MANLYIGLVHYPIMNKHKEVITTAITNYDIHDIARASITYDVSKYFVIHNIPAQRELAATIMEHWKSGFGSTYNPDRKDAFTGVELVNSIAVAVRTIEELEGVKPIVATTDARTYDNTISYARMREHLENEGRPVLVLFGTGYGM
;
A
#
# COMPACT_ATOMS: atom_id res chain seq x y z
N MET A 1 -17.64 -3.54 -10.69
CA MET A 1 -16.76 -2.64 -9.93
C MET A 1 -15.47 -3.39 -9.66
N ALA A 2 -14.33 -2.78 -9.97
CA ALA A 2 -13.02 -3.38 -9.79
C ALA A 2 -12.51 -3.19 -8.36
N ASN A 3 -11.69 -4.13 -7.88
CA ASN A 3 -11.07 -4.05 -6.57
C ASN A 3 -9.92 -3.03 -6.53
N LEU A 4 -9.85 -2.29 -5.42
CA LEU A 4 -8.80 -1.29 -5.16
C LEU A 4 -7.81 -1.81 -4.12
N TYR A 5 -6.54 -1.64 -4.42
CA TYR A 5 -5.42 -1.98 -3.56
C TYR A 5 -4.52 -0.75 -3.36
N ILE A 6 -3.86 -0.69 -2.21
CA ILE A 6 -2.90 0.36 -1.88
C ILE A 6 -1.54 -0.25 -1.58
N GLY A 7 -0.46 0.39 -2.00
CA GLY A 7 0.91 0.05 -1.61
C GLY A 7 1.69 1.27 -1.11
N LEU A 8 2.25 1.20 0.10
CA LEU A 8 3.21 2.18 0.60
C LEU A 8 4.63 1.68 0.33
N VAL A 9 5.32 2.35 -0.58
CA VAL A 9 6.61 1.95 -1.13
C VAL A 9 7.75 2.60 -0.35
N HIS A 10 8.61 1.76 0.25
CA HIS A 10 9.85 2.21 0.90
C HIS A 10 11.11 1.82 0.11
N TYR A 11 10.95 1.14 -1.03
CA TYR A 11 12.00 0.89 -2.01
C TYR A 11 11.37 0.38 -3.32
N PRO A 12 11.85 0.82 -4.49
CA PRO A 12 12.80 1.92 -4.71
C PRO A 12 12.09 3.29 -4.61
N ILE A 13 12.65 4.24 -3.87
CA ILE A 13 12.17 5.64 -3.84
C ILE A 13 13.32 6.61 -4.00
N MET A 14 13.03 7.85 -4.40
CA MET A 14 14.06 8.88 -4.54
C MET A 14 14.36 9.61 -3.22
N ASN A 15 15.62 10.01 -3.07
CA ASN A 15 16.02 11.04 -2.09
C ASN A 15 16.08 12.43 -2.75
N LYS A 16 16.43 13.46 -1.96
CA LYS A 16 16.60 14.85 -2.43
C LYS A 16 17.67 15.04 -3.51
N HIS A 17 18.57 14.08 -3.65
CA HIS A 17 19.64 14.06 -4.65
C HIS A 17 19.26 13.25 -5.90
N LYS A 18 18.00 12.77 -6.00
CA LYS A 18 17.49 11.91 -7.08
C LYS A 18 18.16 10.54 -7.16
N GLU A 19 18.73 10.08 -6.05
CA GLU A 19 19.28 8.75 -5.93
C GLU A 19 18.21 7.79 -5.42
N VAL A 20 18.26 6.54 -5.89
CA VAL A 20 17.37 5.48 -5.40
C VAL A 20 17.86 5.02 -4.03
N ILE A 21 16.98 5.12 -3.04
CA ILE A 21 17.25 4.73 -1.65
C ILE A 21 16.16 3.80 -1.11
N THR A 22 16.40 3.30 0.10
CA THR A 22 15.37 2.72 0.97
C THR A 22 15.09 3.65 2.13
N THR A 23 13.83 3.98 2.39
CA THR A 23 13.41 4.79 3.56
C THR A 23 13.04 3.90 4.74
N ALA A 24 13.23 4.38 5.97
CA ALA A 24 12.68 3.70 7.14
C ALA A 24 11.14 3.76 7.17
N ILE A 25 10.53 2.75 7.78
CA ILE A 25 9.10 2.73 8.06
C ILE A 25 8.81 3.68 9.21
N THR A 26 7.81 4.54 9.04
CA THR A 26 7.22 5.24 10.18
C THR A 26 6.01 4.46 10.69
N ASN A 27 5.92 4.29 12.00
CA ASN A 27 4.83 3.53 12.61
C ASN A 27 3.46 4.14 12.29
N TYR A 28 3.36 5.48 12.28
CA TYR A 28 2.12 6.19 12.02
C TYR A 28 1.57 5.92 10.62
N ASP A 29 2.42 5.81 9.60
CA ASP A 29 1.96 5.53 8.23
C ASP A 29 1.22 4.19 8.10
N ILE A 30 1.67 3.17 8.85
CA ILE A 30 0.98 1.87 8.87
C ILE A 30 -0.44 2.05 9.42
N HIS A 31 -0.57 2.76 10.55
CA HIS A 31 -1.86 2.99 11.21
C HIS A 31 -2.80 3.86 10.39
N ASP A 32 -2.30 4.96 9.84
CA ASP A 32 -3.13 5.97 9.17
C ASP A 32 -3.68 5.44 7.86
N ILE A 33 -2.83 4.81 7.05
CA ILE A 33 -3.27 4.24 5.77
C ILE A 33 -4.11 2.99 5.99
N ALA A 34 -3.86 2.19 7.04
CA ALA A 34 -4.73 1.05 7.38
C ALA A 34 -6.16 1.52 7.70
N ARG A 35 -6.30 2.59 8.49
CA ARG A 35 -7.62 3.17 8.80
C ARG A 35 -8.31 3.74 7.56
N ALA A 36 -7.58 4.45 6.71
CA ALA A 36 -8.14 4.94 5.45
C ALA A 36 -8.58 3.77 4.55
N SER A 37 -7.76 2.71 4.47
CA SER A 37 -8.04 1.54 3.65
C SER A 37 -9.34 0.86 4.03
N ILE A 38 -9.57 0.58 5.32
CA ILE A 38 -10.85 -0.01 5.76
C ILE A 38 -12.04 0.95 5.58
N THR A 39 -11.83 2.25 5.77
CA THR A 39 -12.90 3.26 5.63
C THR A 39 -13.46 3.31 4.20
N TYR A 40 -12.61 3.10 3.20
CA TYR A 40 -12.96 3.18 1.78
C TYR A 40 -13.06 1.79 1.11
N ASP A 41 -13.16 0.71 1.90
CA ASP A 41 -13.29 -0.67 1.41
C ASP A 41 -12.17 -1.09 0.44
N VAL A 42 -10.94 -0.67 0.74
CA VAL A 42 -9.74 -1.11 0.01
C VAL A 42 -9.46 -2.57 0.35
N SER A 43 -9.32 -3.40 -0.68
CA SER A 43 -9.21 -4.85 -0.54
C SER A 43 -7.96 -5.29 0.24
N LYS A 44 -6.79 -4.69 -0.06
CA LYS A 44 -5.57 -4.83 0.77
C LYS A 44 -4.70 -3.57 0.73
N TYR A 45 -4.03 -3.34 1.85
CA TYR A 45 -2.95 -2.36 2.00
C TYR A 45 -1.60 -3.06 2.17
N PHE A 46 -0.73 -2.92 1.16
CA PHE A 46 0.62 -3.46 1.17
C PHE A 46 1.62 -2.46 1.77
N VAL A 47 2.32 -2.87 2.83
CA VAL A 47 3.56 -2.22 3.27
C VAL A 47 4.70 -2.88 2.50
N ILE A 48 5.40 -2.11 1.64
CA ILE A 48 6.39 -2.64 0.71
C ILE A 48 7.79 -2.21 1.17
N HIS A 49 8.58 -3.17 1.67
CA HIS A 49 9.90 -2.90 2.22
C HIS A 49 10.87 -4.07 2.00
N ASN A 50 12.09 -3.78 1.51
CA ASN A 50 13.12 -4.79 1.19
C ASN A 50 14.05 -5.14 2.37
N ILE A 51 14.34 -4.21 3.28
CA ILE A 51 15.26 -4.46 4.42
C ILE A 51 14.62 -5.35 5.50
N PRO A 52 15.25 -6.49 5.87
CA PRO A 52 14.71 -7.42 6.88
C PRO A 52 14.37 -6.79 8.24
N ALA A 53 15.26 -5.96 8.80
CA ALA A 53 15.03 -5.35 10.12
C ALA A 53 13.80 -4.43 10.16
N GLN A 54 13.54 -3.69 9.08
CA GLN A 54 12.34 -2.84 8.98
C GLN A 54 11.07 -3.70 8.80
N ARG A 55 11.17 -4.80 8.06
CA ARG A 55 10.08 -5.77 7.92
C ARG A 55 9.74 -6.42 9.26
N GLU A 56 10.75 -6.79 10.05
CA GLU A 56 10.56 -7.34 11.40
C GLU A 56 9.83 -6.34 12.29
N LEU A 57 10.27 -5.08 12.32
CA LEU A 57 9.59 -4.00 13.04
C LEU A 57 8.11 -3.89 12.62
N ALA A 58 7.82 -3.83 11.32
CA ALA A 58 6.45 -3.76 10.81
C ALA A 58 5.63 -5.00 11.19
N ALA A 59 6.22 -6.20 11.12
CA ALA A 59 5.56 -7.44 11.51
C ALA A 59 5.19 -7.45 13.00
N THR A 60 6.09 -7.01 13.89
CA THR A 60 5.82 -6.88 15.33
C THR A 60 4.68 -5.90 15.61
N ILE A 61 4.66 -4.76 14.93
CA ILE A 61 3.56 -3.78 15.03
C ILE A 61 2.25 -4.44 14.57
N MET A 62 2.25 -5.07 13.40
CA MET A 62 1.06 -5.72 12.86
C MET A 62 0.54 -6.83 13.77
N GLU A 63 1.41 -7.67 14.31
CA GLU A 63 1.04 -8.74 15.24
C GLU A 63 0.40 -8.19 16.52
N HIS A 64 0.97 -7.12 17.09
CA HIS A 64 0.43 -6.49 18.29
C HIS A 64 -1.03 -6.05 18.14
N TRP A 65 -1.41 -5.52 16.96
CA TRP A 65 -2.76 -5.03 16.69
C TRP A 65 -3.70 -6.06 16.09
N LYS A 66 -3.19 -7.07 15.36
CA LYS A 66 -4.01 -8.14 14.79
C LYS A 66 -4.43 -9.20 15.81
N SER A 67 -3.48 -9.67 16.61
CA SER A 67 -3.64 -10.84 17.48
C SER A 67 -3.13 -10.63 18.90
N GLY A 68 -2.28 -9.63 19.13
CA GLY A 68 -1.74 -9.29 20.45
C GLY A 68 -2.70 -8.50 21.34
N PHE A 69 -2.19 -8.01 22.47
CA PHE A 69 -2.97 -7.23 23.46
C PHE A 69 -3.66 -5.99 22.85
N GLY A 70 -3.05 -5.34 21.86
CA GLY A 70 -3.67 -4.20 21.19
C GLY A 70 -5.02 -4.55 20.56
N SER A 71 -5.20 -5.80 20.13
CA SER A 71 -6.44 -6.31 19.53
C SER A 71 -7.60 -6.47 20.51
N THR A 72 -7.31 -6.65 21.81
CA THR A 72 -8.35 -6.74 22.86
C THR A 72 -8.66 -5.37 23.46
N TYR A 73 -7.71 -4.44 23.41
CA TYR A 73 -7.86 -3.09 23.93
C TYR A 73 -8.59 -2.14 22.98
N ASN A 74 -8.38 -2.26 21.67
CA ASN A 74 -9.02 -1.39 20.66
C ASN A 74 -9.49 -2.20 19.42
N PRO A 75 -10.77 -2.58 19.37
CA PRO A 75 -11.34 -3.34 18.26
C PRO A 75 -11.21 -2.63 16.89
N ASP A 76 -11.42 -1.32 16.83
CA ASP A 76 -11.34 -0.57 15.57
C ASP A 76 -9.93 -0.63 14.95
N ARG A 77 -8.89 -0.63 15.79
CA ARG A 77 -7.49 -0.80 15.31
C ARG A 77 -7.21 -2.21 14.82
N LYS A 78 -7.81 -3.23 15.44
CA LYS A 78 -7.71 -4.61 14.96
C LYS A 78 -8.30 -4.72 13.56
N ASP A 79 -9.50 -4.18 13.37
CA ASP A 79 -10.21 -4.25 12.10
C ASP A 79 -9.42 -3.55 10.99
N ALA A 80 -8.89 -2.35 11.26
CA ALA A 80 -8.03 -1.63 10.32
C ALA A 80 -6.82 -2.46 9.86
N PHE A 81 -6.24 -3.29 10.74
CA PHE A 81 -5.07 -4.09 10.40
C PHE A 81 -5.40 -5.35 9.60
N THR A 82 -6.65 -5.82 9.58
CA THR A 82 -7.05 -7.06 8.89
C THR A 82 -6.64 -7.07 7.42
N GLY A 83 -6.75 -5.93 6.73
CA GLY A 83 -6.37 -5.76 5.32
C GLY A 83 -4.89 -5.45 5.07
N VAL A 84 -4.05 -5.34 6.11
CA VAL A 84 -2.64 -4.93 5.97
C VAL A 84 -1.74 -6.14 5.70
N GLU A 85 -0.87 -6.05 4.70
CA GLU A 85 0.04 -7.11 4.28
C GLU A 85 1.46 -6.59 4.04
N LEU A 86 2.48 -7.35 4.48
CA LEU A 86 3.89 -6.94 4.41
C LEU A 86 4.63 -7.72 3.31
N VAL A 87 5.01 -7.04 2.24
CA VAL A 87 5.67 -7.67 1.07
C VAL A 87 7.03 -7.03 0.79
N ASN A 88 7.94 -7.77 0.15
CA ASN A 88 9.34 -7.34 0.01
C ASN A 88 9.61 -6.50 -1.24
N SER A 89 8.63 -6.39 -2.15
CA SER A 89 8.76 -5.68 -3.42
C SER A 89 7.39 -5.39 -4.03
N ILE A 90 7.34 -4.39 -4.90
CA ILE A 90 6.16 -4.08 -5.72
C ILE A 90 5.77 -5.30 -6.57
N ALA A 91 6.76 -6.03 -7.09
CA ALA A 91 6.51 -7.23 -7.88
C ALA A 91 5.76 -8.33 -7.10
N VAL A 92 6.05 -8.49 -5.80
CA VAL A 92 5.28 -9.40 -4.95
C VAL A 92 3.85 -8.89 -4.78
N ALA A 93 3.64 -7.60 -4.48
CA ALA A 93 2.28 -7.05 -4.37
C ALA A 93 1.44 -7.29 -5.64
N VAL A 94 2.02 -7.04 -6.82
CA VAL A 94 1.37 -7.27 -8.11
C VAL A 94 1.01 -8.74 -8.32
N ARG A 95 1.92 -9.66 -7.99
CA ARG A 95 1.65 -11.11 -8.09
C ARG A 95 0.56 -11.55 -7.13
N THR A 96 0.58 -11.07 -5.88
CA THR A 96 -0.46 -11.36 -4.90
C THR A 96 -1.83 -10.92 -5.41
N ILE A 97 -1.95 -9.74 -6.01
CA ILE A 97 -3.21 -9.27 -6.59
C ILE A 97 -3.61 -10.14 -7.79
N GLU A 98 -2.68 -10.45 -8.68
CA GLU A 98 -2.95 -11.31 -9.85
C GLU A 98 -3.45 -12.70 -9.44
N GLU A 99 -2.90 -13.28 -8.37
CA GLU A 99 -3.35 -14.56 -7.80
C GLU A 99 -4.76 -14.47 -7.19
N LEU A 100 -5.11 -13.35 -6.55
CA LEU A 100 -6.42 -13.15 -5.93
C LEU A 100 -7.52 -12.83 -6.94
N GLU A 101 -7.18 -12.05 -7.97
CA GLU A 101 -8.14 -11.48 -8.92
C GLU A 101 -8.17 -12.23 -10.25
N GLY A 102 -7.21 -13.14 -10.49
CA GLY A 102 -7.05 -13.87 -11.75
C GLY A 102 -6.54 -13.01 -12.91
N VAL A 103 -6.20 -11.75 -12.67
CA VAL A 103 -5.71 -10.80 -13.67
C VAL A 103 -4.73 -9.80 -13.06
N LYS A 104 -3.66 -9.48 -13.81
CA LYS A 104 -2.67 -8.49 -13.39
C LYS A 104 -3.28 -7.10 -13.21
N PRO A 105 -3.10 -6.43 -12.07
CA PRO A 105 -3.68 -5.10 -11.83
C PRO A 105 -3.06 -4.01 -12.71
N ILE A 106 -3.78 -2.90 -12.84
CA ILE A 106 -3.19 -1.62 -13.22
C ILE A 106 -2.35 -1.12 -12.05
N VAL A 107 -1.11 -0.75 -12.30
CA VAL A 107 -0.24 -0.12 -11.29
C VAL A 107 -0.25 1.38 -11.54
N ALA A 108 -0.83 2.13 -10.62
CA ALA A 108 -0.91 3.59 -10.69
C ALA A 108 0.00 4.19 -9.61
N THR A 109 1.03 4.93 -10.03
CA THR A 109 1.88 5.68 -9.09
C THR A 109 1.30 7.05 -8.80
N THR A 110 1.57 7.55 -7.60
CA THR A 110 1.18 8.91 -7.18
C THR A 110 2.43 9.76 -6.98
N ASP A 111 2.36 11.01 -7.42
CA ASP A 111 3.44 11.99 -7.29
C ASP A 111 2.85 13.40 -7.24
N ALA A 112 3.51 14.32 -6.54
CA ALA A 112 3.18 15.74 -6.58
C ALA A 112 3.63 16.41 -7.88
N ARG A 113 4.58 15.79 -8.61
CA ARG A 113 5.03 16.19 -9.95
C ARG A 113 4.09 15.64 -11.01
N THR A 114 3.90 16.41 -12.07
CA THR A 114 3.14 15.96 -13.25
C THR A 114 4.07 15.31 -14.27
N TYR A 115 3.60 14.24 -14.90
CA TYR A 115 4.29 13.52 -15.97
C TYR A 115 3.39 13.43 -17.21
N ASP A 116 3.97 13.21 -18.38
CA ASP A 116 3.22 13.17 -19.64
C ASP A 116 2.14 12.07 -19.68
N ASN A 117 2.34 11.00 -18.89
CA ASN A 117 1.39 9.89 -18.76
C ASN A 117 0.46 10.00 -17.53
N THR A 118 0.37 11.18 -16.89
CA THR A 118 -0.55 11.40 -15.77
C THR A 118 -2.01 11.24 -16.20
N ILE A 119 -2.76 10.44 -15.42
CA ILE A 119 -4.19 10.21 -15.62
C ILE A 119 -5.01 11.00 -14.61
N SER A 120 -6.17 11.51 -15.02
CA SER A 120 -7.06 12.25 -14.11
C SER A 120 -7.78 11.30 -13.13
N TYR A 121 -8.12 11.82 -11.96
CA TYR A 121 -8.93 11.09 -10.99
C TYR A 121 -10.29 10.64 -11.57
N ALA A 122 -10.91 11.47 -12.42
CA ALA A 122 -12.17 11.14 -13.07
C ALA A 122 -12.04 9.91 -13.98
N ARG A 123 -10.98 9.84 -14.79
CA ARG A 123 -10.74 8.69 -15.66
C ARG A 123 -10.38 7.43 -14.87
N MET A 124 -9.61 7.56 -13.79
CA MET A 124 -9.31 6.41 -12.92
C MET A 124 -10.56 5.90 -12.20
N ARG A 125 -11.45 6.80 -11.76
CA ARG A 125 -12.76 6.42 -11.19
C ARG A 125 -13.60 5.66 -12.19
N GLU A 126 -13.71 6.16 -13.42
CA GLU A 126 -14.45 5.49 -14.49
C GLU A 126 -13.94 4.06 -14.74
N HIS A 127 -12.62 3.86 -14.68
CA HIS A 127 -12.01 2.52 -14.78
C HIS A 127 -12.47 1.60 -13.64
N LEU A 128 -12.39 2.07 -12.39
CA LEU A 128 -12.83 1.31 -11.21
C LEU A 128 -14.32 0.94 -11.27
N GLU A 129 -15.16 1.82 -11.80
CA GLU A 129 -16.61 1.59 -11.90
C GLU A 129 -16.94 0.61 -13.03
N ASN A 130 -16.32 0.76 -14.20
CA ASN A 130 -16.82 0.18 -15.45
C ASN A 130 -15.91 -0.88 -16.11
N GLU A 131 -14.61 -0.91 -15.84
CA GLU A 131 -13.66 -1.72 -16.62
C GLU A 131 -13.21 -3.01 -15.91
N GLY A 132 -13.58 -3.19 -14.63
CA GLY A 132 -13.48 -4.47 -13.89
C GLY A 132 -12.07 -4.94 -13.54
N ARG A 133 -11.01 -4.34 -14.09
CA ARG A 133 -9.62 -4.71 -13.82
C ARG A 133 -9.14 -4.06 -12.50
N PRO A 134 -8.54 -4.82 -11.57
CA PRO A 134 -8.12 -4.30 -10.27
C PRO A 134 -7.02 -3.24 -10.41
N VAL A 135 -6.98 -2.31 -9.47
CA VAL A 135 -6.00 -1.21 -9.45
C VAL A 135 -5.16 -1.27 -8.17
N LEU A 136 -3.84 -1.20 -8.34
CA LEU A 136 -2.88 -0.98 -7.26
C LEU A 136 -2.39 0.47 -7.31
N VAL A 137 -2.81 1.27 -6.34
CA VAL A 137 -2.32 2.64 -6.15
C VAL A 137 -1.07 2.61 -5.26
N LEU A 138 0.03 3.16 -5.76
CA LEU A 138 1.30 3.24 -5.04
C LEU A 138 1.53 4.65 -4.50
N PHE A 139 1.80 4.73 -3.20
CA PHE A 139 2.28 5.93 -2.51
C PHE A 139 3.78 5.76 -2.24
N GLY A 140 4.58 6.73 -2.69
CA GLY A 140 6.00 6.79 -2.38
C GLY A 140 6.27 7.48 -1.05
N THR A 141 7.35 7.09 -0.39
CA THR A 141 7.95 7.79 0.75
C THR A 141 9.10 8.70 0.29
N GLY A 142 9.83 9.31 1.22
CA GLY A 142 11.04 10.07 0.89
C GLY A 142 10.74 11.31 0.05
N TYR A 143 11.33 11.41 -1.14
CA TYR A 143 11.12 12.50 -2.11
C TYR A 143 10.19 12.09 -3.27
N GLY A 144 9.41 11.03 -3.08
CA GLY A 144 8.50 10.49 -4.09
C GLY A 144 9.07 9.27 -4.82
N MET A 145 8.19 8.66 -5.62
CA MET A 145 8.51 7.58 -6.54
C MET A 145 9.43 8.07 -7.67
#